data_AF-A0A9X0CKC5-F1
#
_entry.id   AF-A0A9X0CKC5-F1
#
_cell.length_a   1.000
_cell.length_b   1.000
_cell.length_c   1.000
_cell.angle_alpha   90.00
_cell.angle_beta   90.00
_cell.angle_gamma   90.00
#
_symmetry.space_group_name_H-M   'P 1'
#
loop_
_entity.id
_entity.type
_entity.pdbx_description
1 polymer ?
#
loop_
_entity_poly.entity_id
_entity_poly.type
_entity_poly.pdbx_seq_one_letter_code
_entity_poly.pdbx_strand_id
1 'polypeptide(L)'
;MSTSGLEKSLPQMSMVTAAYKTVELDTFLNDKPVQHREVMKHESDMFRSYFEQIEILKGGAATGFRRVGPKEYKPRLLQFNDEGRNKVKMTEVAYCKESITPDNVYIIDNGLTIYQVNGSQSDKDEKFKAGQYVAKLKSERGNAKSDVLGDNFQSKAGLPSGKVDSEEPVDDDFEPTIKKLSDEAGHLQLSDTSGFSKNVLKSADVFVVDTGKACFIWVGSKASVDERRKSFEYAHNYLLKTKHPLVPVTVVNEGQKSAEFDAVF
;
A
#
# COMPACT_ATOMS: atom_id res chain seq x y z
N MET A 1 8.02 -24.86 1.64
CA MET A 1 7.29 -24.53 0.41
C MET A 1 5.96 -23.89 0.78
N SER A 2 5.89 -22.56 0.75
CA SER A 2 4.71 -21.74 0.44
C SER A 2 5.09 -20.30 0.77
N THR A 3 5.78 -19.64 -0.16
CA THR A 3 6.01 -18.19 -0.12
C THR A 3 4.76 -17.55 -0.72
N SER A 4 3.96 -16.95 0.14
CA SER A 4 2.70 -16.27 -0.13
C SER A 4 2.89 -15.15 -1.16
N GLY A 5 2.41 -15.42 -2.38
CA GLY A 5 1.45 -14.59 -3.12
C GLY A 5 1.73 -13.12 -3.49
N LEU A 6 2.26 -12.28 -2.60
CA LEU A 6 2.07 -10.82 -2.68
C LEU A 6 3.35 -9.98 -2.89
N GLU A 7 4.54 -10.59 -2.89
CA GLU A 7 5.80 -9.95 -3.35
C GLU A 7 5.90 -9.78 -4.90
N LYS A 8 4.86 -10.15 -5.67
CA LYS A 8 5.02 -10.56 -7.08
C LYS A 8 5.26 -9.50 -8.16
N SER A 9 5.44 -8.21 -7.86
CA SER A 9 5.69 -7.20 -8.92
C SER A 9 7.01 -6.44 -8.83
N LEU A 10 7.64 -6.34 -7.65
CA LEU A 10 8.97 -5.77 -7.50
C LEU A 10 10.00 -6.89 -7.22
N PRO A 11 11.12 -6.96 -7.97
CA PRO A 11 12.21 -7.88 -7.64
C PRO A 11 12.69 -7.66 -6.20
N GLN A 12 13.01 -8.72 -5.44
CA GLN A 12 13.57 -8.61 -4.08
C GLN A 12 14.75 -7.63 -4.00
N MET A 13 15.60 -7.62 -5.03
CA MET A 13 16.71 -6.66 -5.15
C MET A 13 16.26 -5.18 -5.12
N SER A 14 15.12 -4.85 -5.75
CA SER A 14 14.59 -3.49 -5.75
C SER A 14 14.04 -3.07 -4.38
N MET A 15 13.41 -3.99 -3.64
CA MET A 15 12.96 -3.73 -2.26
C MET A 15 14.15 -3.51 -1.32
N VAL A 16 15.18 -4.37 -1.43
CA VAL A 16 16.44 -4.20 -0.68
C VAL A 16 17.10 -2.86 -1.00
N THR A 17 17.12 -2.47 -2.28
CA THR A 17 17.69 -1.19 -2.71
C THR A 17 16.92 0.00 -2.11
N ALA A 18 15.58 -0.03 -2.15
CA ALA A 18 14.76 1.03 -1.57
C ALA A 18 15.02 1.16 -0.05
N ALA A 19 15.02 0.05 0.68
CA ALA A 19 15.31 0.04 2.11
C ALA A 19 16.71 0.59 2.43
N TYR A 20 17.74 0.14 1.70
CA TYR A 20 19.11 0.62 1.89
C TYR A 20 19.21 2.14 1.63
N LYS A 21 18.58 2.64 0.57
CA LYS A 21 18.59 4.07 0.23
C LYS A 21 17.82 4.93 1.23
N THR A 22 16.74 4.41 1.82
CA THR A 22 16.04 5.09 2.91
C THR A 22 16.95 5.28 4.12
N VAL A 23 17.67 4.24 4.54
CA VAL A 23 18.62 4.33 5.66
C VAL A 23 19.80 5.26 5.35
N GLU A 24 20.37 5.16 4.14
CA GLU A 24 21.46 6.05 3.70
C GLU A 24 21.06 7.53 3.74
N LEU A 25 19.84 7.84 3.27
CA LEU A 25 19.29 9.19 3.27
C LEU A 25 19.01 9.69 4.69
N ASP A 26 18.50 8.84 5.58
CA ASP A 26 18.24 9.19 6.97
C ASP A 26 19.53 9.55 7.72
N THR A 27 20.57 8.72 7.56
CA THR A 27 21.90 8.99 8.11
C THR A 27 22.49 10.29 7.57
N PHE A 28 22.31 10.55 6.26
CA PHE A 28 22.73 11.82 5.65
C PHE A 28 22.02 13.04 6.25
N LEU A 29 20.76 12.87 6.68
CA LEU A 29 19.94 13.89 7.32
C LEU A 29 20.01 13.87 8.86
N ASN A 30 21.05 13.23 9.41
CA ASN A 30 21.34 13.13 10.85
C ASN A 30 20.23 12.45 11.68
N ASP A 31 19.58 11.43 11.13
CA ASP A 31 18.55 10.62 11.81
C ASP A 31 17.39 11.46 12.38
N LYS A 32 17.16 12.63 11.77
CA LYS A 32 16.07 13.56 12.10
C LYS A 32 14.74 13.19 11.44
N PRO A 33 14.70 12.71 10.19
CA PRO A 33 13.48 12.21 9.57
C PRO A 33 12.82 11.05 10.34
N VAL A 34 11.50 10.93 10.17
CA VAL A 34 10.74 9.73 10.51
C VAL A 34 10.74 8.84 9.26
N GLN A 35 11.10 7.56 9.42
CA GLN A 35 11.12 6.63 8.29
C GLN A 35 9.78 5.91 8.17
N HIS A 36 9.29 5.74 6.94
CA HIS A 36 8.06 5.02 6.65
C HIS A 36 8.31 3.93 5.60
N ARG A 37 7.83 2.71 5.86
CA ARG A 37 7.74 1.61 4.90
C ARG A 37 6.29 1.47 4.48
N GLU A 38 6.01 1.89 3.25
CA GLU A 38 4.71 1.77 2.62
C GLU A 38 4.65 0.53 1.73
N VAL A 39 3.53 -0.20 1.79
CA VAL A 39 3.30 -1.39 0.96
C VAL A 39 2.11 -1.13 0.06
N MET A 40 2.21 -1.52 -1.20
CA MET A 40 1.14 -1.35 -2.18
C MET A 40 -0.18 -1.95 -1.67
N LYS A 41 -1.26 -1.18 -1.74
CA LYS A 41 -2.60 -1.45 -1.19
C LYS A 41 -2.73 -1.39 0.33
N HIS A 42 -1.63 -1.26 1.06
CA HIS A 42 -1.57 -1.14 2.52
C HIS A 42 -0.81 0.13 2.94
N GLU A 43 -0.97 1.22 2.18
CA GLU A 43 -0.32 2.49 2.47
C GLU A 43 -0.94 3.15 3.71
N SER A 44 -0.11 3.85 4.49
CA SER A 44 -0.55 4.67 5.62
C SER A 44 -1.47 5.82 5.19
N ASP A 45 -2.34 6.25 6.11
CA ASP A 45 -3.22 7.40 5.88
C ASP A 45 -2.41 8.68 5.63
N MET A 46 -1.30 8.87 6.33
CA MET A 46 -0.39 9.99 6.10
C MET A 46 0.22 9.97 4.69
N PHE A 47 0.69 8.81 4.20
CA PHE A 47 1.20 8.71 2.84
C PHE A 47 0.11 9.02 1.80
N ARG A 48 -1.09 8.46 1.99
CA ARG A 48 -2.25 8.75 1.13
C ARG A 48 -2.65 10.23 1.18
N SER A 49 -2.40 10.92 2.29
CA SER A 49 -2.73 12.33 2.44
C SER A 49 -2.00 13.23 1.43
N TYR A 50 -0.77 12.87 1.03
CA TYR A 50 0.08 13.66 0.14
C TYR A 50 -0.38 13.71 -1.31
N PHE A 51 -1.23 12.77 -1.71
CA PHE A 51 -1.71 12.67 -3.08
C PHE A 51 -3.21 13.00 -3.14
N GLU A 52 -3.60 13.77 -4.14
CA GLU A 52 -5.03 13.95 -4.47
C GLU A 52 -5.63 12.65 -5.04
N GLN A 53 -4.82 11.87 -5.75
CA GLN A 53 -5.18 10.59 -6.34
C GLN A 53 -3.94 9.69 -6.45
N ILE A 54 -4.07 8.42 -6.10
CA ILE A 54 -3.05 7.38 -6.30
C ILE A 54 -3.49 6.47 -7.46
N GLU A 55 -2.59 6.23 -8.40
CA GLU A 55 -2.77 5.31 -9.53
C GLU A 55 -1.90 4.06 -9.34
N ILE A 56 -2.52 2.90 -9.10
CA ILE A 56 -1.81 1.61 -8.99
C ILE A 56 -1.95 0.85 -10.31
N LEU A 57 -0.86 0.76 -11.07
CA LEU A 57 -0.83 0.17 -12.42
C LEU A 57 -0.06 -1.16 -12.43
N LYS A 58 -0.46 -2.08 -13.32
CA LYS A 58 0.28 -3.33 -13.51
C LYS A 58 1.54 -3.09 -14.37
N GLY A 59 2.68 -3.60 -13.91
CA GLY A 59 3.97 -3.49 -14.61
C GLY A 59 5.09 -2.92 -13.73
N GLY A 60 6.22 -2.52 -14.34
CA GLY A 60 7.35 -1.95 -13.61
C GLY A 60 8.62 -1.79 -14.45
N ALA A 61 9.71 -1.30 -13.85
CA ALA A 61 10.97 -0.95 -14.52
C ALA A 61 11.62 -2.09 -15.34
N ALA A 62 11.39 -3.35 -14.98
CA ALA A 62 11.83 -4.52 -15.77
C ALA A 62 11.25 -4.55 -17.20
N THR A 63 10.18 -3.79 -17.46
CA THR A 63 9.56 -3.61 -18.79
C THR A 63 10.09 -2.39 -19.55
N GLY A 64 11.07 -1.66 -18.99
CA GLY A 64 11.57 -0.35 -19.45
C GLY A 64 12.34 -0.32 -20.77
N PHE A 65 12.73 -1.48 -21.32
CA PHE A 65 13.33 -1.55 -22.66
C PHE A 65 12.28 -1.89 -23.72
N ARG A 66 11.41 -0.93 -24.06
CA ARG A 66 10.49 -1.08 -25.19
C ARG A 66 11.18 -0.63 -26.48
N ARG A 67 11.39 -1.56 -27.42
CA ARG A 67 11.61 -1.21 -28.83
C ARG A 67 10.40 -0.39 -29.32
N VAL A 68 10.66 0.72 -29.98
CA VAL A 68 9.63 1.60 -30.57
C VAL A 68 9.00 0.86 -31.76
N GLY A 69 8.00 0.03 -31.46
CA GLY A 69 7.05 -0.49 -32.43
C GLY A 69 5.78 0.38 -32.49
N PRO A 70 4.78 -0.01 -33.30
CA PRO A 70 3.45 0.61 -33.27
C PRO A 70 2.90 0.66 -31.84
N LYS A 71 2.16 1.72 -31.49
CA LYS A 71 1.60 1.95 -30.15
C LYS A 71 0.56 0.86 -29.83
N GLU A 72 1.01 -0.20 -29.16
CA GLU A 72 0.19 -1.36 -28.82
C GLU A 72 -0.55 -1.12 -27.49
N TYR A 73 -1.88 -1.09 -27.55
CA TYR A 73 -2.73 -0.93 -26.37
C TYR A 73 -3.08 -2.30 -25.79
N LYS A 74 -2.64 -2.57 -24.56
CA LYS A 74 -3.01 -3.79 -23.85
C LYS A 74 -4.35 -3.57 -23.14
N PRO A 75 -5.33 -4.48 -23.29
CA PRO A 75 -6.57 -4.42 -22.54
C PRO A 75 -6.32 -4.41 -21.03
N ARG A 76 -7.01 -3.54 -20.31
CA ARG A 76 -6.93 -3.42 -18.85
C ARG A 76 -8.25 -2.95 -18.25
N LEU A 77 -8.46 -3.27 -16.97
CA LEU A 77 -9.63 -2.89 -16.21
C LEU A 77 -9.17 -2.02 -15.05
N LEU A 78 -9.68 -0.79 -14.98
CA LEU A 78 -9.34 0.18 -13.95
C LEU A 78 -10.55 0.37 -13.04
N GLN A 79 -10.41 0.08 -11.76
CA GLN A 79 -11.39 0.34 -10.73
C GLN A 79 -11.15 1.72 -10.12
N PHE A 80 -12.22 2.46 -9.90
CA PHE A 80 -12.28 3.73 -9.18
C PHE A 80 -13.13 3.50 -7.94
N ASN A 81 -12.51 3.65 -6.78
CA ASN A 81 -13.14 3.45 -5.48
C ASN A 81 -12.96 4.71 -4.61
N ASP A 82 -14.02 5.17 -3.95
CA ASP A 82 -13.93 6.23 -2.94
C ASP A 82 -13.23 5.72 -1.69
N GLU A 83 -12.22 6.47 -1.24
CA GLU A 83 -11.52 6.24 0.04
C GLU A 83 -12.01 7.21 1.13
N GLY A 84 -13.07 7.96 0.86
CA GLY A 84 -13.62 8.98 1.73
C GLY A 84 -12.83 10.29 1.68
N ARG A 85 -13.33 11.31 2.39
CA ARG A 85 -12.75 12.68 2.42
C ARG A 85 -12.51 13.27 1.02
N ASN A 86 -13.39 12.95 0.06
CA ASN A 86 -13.32 13.37 -1.34
C ASN A 86 -12.07 12.87 -2.10
N LYS A 87 -11.53 11.71 -1.73
CA LYS A 87 -10.37 11.10 -2.40
C LYS A 87 -10.79 9.82 -3.13
N VAL A 88 -10.56 9.78 -4.44
CA VAL A 88 -10.83 8.60 -5.27
C VAL A 88 -9.51 7.93 -5.62
N LYS A 89 -9.41 6.62 -5.36
CA LYS A 89 -8.27 5.78 -5.75
C LYS A 89 -8.55 5.08 -7.06
N MET A 90 -7.52 4.94 -7.90
CA MET A 90 -7.59 4.20 -9.14
C MET A 90 -6.65 3.00 -9.10
N THR A 91 -7.19 1.79 -9.26
CA THR A 91 -6.43 0.53 -9.22
C THR A 91 -6.68 -0.29 -10.49
N GLU A 92 -5.61 -0.79 -11.11
CA GLU A 92 -5.72 -1.78 -12.18
C GLU A 92 -6.02 -3.18 -11.61
N VAL A 93 -7.22 -3.68 -11.88
CA VAL A 93 -7.73 -4.98 -11.36
C VAL A 93 -7.62 -6.08 -12.42
N ALA A 94 -8.04 -7.31 -12.08
CA ALA A 94 -8.07 -8.40 -13.05
C ALA A 94 -9.00 -8.06 -14.23
N TYR A 95 -8.54 -8.29 -15.45
CA TYR A 95 -9.33 -7.99 -16.66
C TYR A 95 -10.38 -9.08 -16.88
N CYS A 96 -11.41 -9.13 -16.04
CA CYS A 96 -12.51 -10.09 -16.13
C CYS A 96 -13.82 -9.52 -15.58
N LYS A 97 -14.95 -10.10 -16.01
CA LYS A 97 -16.29 -9.64 -15.62
C LYS A 97 -16.57 -9.77 -14.11
N GLU A 98 -15.93 -10.72 -13.43
CA GLU A 98 -16.07 -10.95 -11.99
C GLU A 98 -15.43 -9.84 -11.15
N SER A 99 -14.53 -9.02 -11.73
CA SER A 99 -13.90 -7.90 -11.01
C SER A 99 -14.79 -6.66 -10.92
N ILE A 100 -15.91 -6.62 -11.65
CA ILE A 100 -16.85 -5.49 -11.63
C ILE A 100 -17.88 -5.74 -10.52
N THR A 101 -17.85 -4.89 -9.49
CA THR A 101 -18.82 -4.92 -8.39
C THR A 101 -19.84 -3.78 -8.50
N PRO A 102 -21.01 -3.88 -7.86
CA PRO A 102 -21.99 -2.80 -7.83
C PRO A 102 -21.49 -1.52 -7.14
N ASP A 103 -20.48 -1.61 -6.30
CA ASP A 103 -20.11 -0.56 -5.34
C ASP A 103 -19.17 0.49 -5.94
N ASN A 104 -18.52 0.19 -7.06
CA ASN A 104 -17.44 1.03 -7.61
C ASN A 104 -17.72 1.42 -9.08
N VAL A 105 -16.90 2.34 -9.61
CA VAL A 105 -16.87 2.68 -11.04
C VAL A 105 -15.68 2.00 -11.72
N TYR A 106 -15.86 1.56 -12.96
CA TYR A 106 -14.83 0.87 -13.72
C TYR A 106 -14.61 1.51 -15.09
N ILE A 107 -13.36 1.52 -15.55
CA ILE A 107 -12.99 1.81 -16.93
C ILE A 107 -12.44 0.54 -17.58
N ILE A 108 -13.11 0.07 -18.62
CA ILE A 108 -12.66 -1.00 -19.50
C ILE A 108 -11.90 -0.35 -20.65
N ASP A 109 -10.57 -0.46 -20.61
CA ASP A 109 -9.67 0.17 -21.56
C ASP A 109 -9.20 -0.87 -22.59
N ASN A 110 -9.82 -0.87 -23.77
CA ASN A 110 -9.45 -1.71 -24.92
C ASN A 110 -8.64 -0.93 -25.97
N GLY A 111 -7.91 0.11 -25.54
CA GLY A 111 -7.10 0.96 -26.41
C GLY A 111 -7.90 2.06 -27.10
N LEU A 112 -8.41 1.80 -28.31
CA LEU A 112 -9.20 2.79 -29.06
C LEU A 112 -10.69 2.76 -28.71
N THR A 113 -11.13 1.76 -27.96
CA THR A 113 -12.49 1.67 -27.43
C THR A 113 -12.41 1.64 -25.92
N ILE A 114 -13.09 2.57 -25.27
CA ILE A 114 -13.06 2.75 -23.82
C ILE A 114 -14.49 2.70 -23.30
N TYR A 115 -14.75 1.95 -22.24
CA TYR A 115 -16.07 1.92 -21.62
C TYR A 115 -15.97 2.35 -20.16
N GLN A 116 -16.86 3.25 -19.73
CA GLN A 116 -17.08 3.51 -18.31
C GLN A 116 -18.29 2.70 -17.85
N VAL A 117 -18.12 1.86 -16.83
CA VAL A 117 -19.19 1.11 -16.20
C VAL A 117 -19.41 1.70 -14.82
N ASN A 118 -20.61 2.22 -14.59
CA ASN A 118 -20.98 2.78 -13.29
C ASN A 118 -21.70 1.69 -12.49
N GLY A 119 -21.10 1.24 -11.39
CA GLY A 119 -21.77 0.34 -10.45
C GLY A 119 -23.05 0.98 -9.91
N SER A 120 -24.07 0.17 -9.62
CA SER A 120 -25.37 0.67 -9.19
C SER A 120 -25.33 1.40 -7.84
N GLN A 121 -24.33 1.11 -6.99
CA GLN A 121 -24.11 1.73 -5.68
C GLN A 121 -22.95 2.73 -5.66
N SER A 122 -22.27 2.94 -6.79
CA SER A 122 -21.17 3.91 -6.90
C SER A 122 -21.60 5.37 -6.69
N ASP A 123 -20.71 6.18 -6.13
CA ASP A 123 -20.97 7.58 -5.80
C ASP A 123 -20.74 8.55 -6.99
N LYS A 124 -20.94 9.84 -6.75
CA LYS A 124 -20.84 10.88 -7.79
C LYS A 124 -19.39 11.28 -8.08
N ASP A 125 -18.52 11.25 -7.08
CA ASP A 125 -17.12 11.65 -7.19
C ASP A 125 -16.33 10.58 -7.94
N GLU A 126 -16.58 9.29 -7.67
CA GLU A 126 -16.06 8.17 -8.45
C GLU A 126 -16.41 8.30 -9.94
N LYS A 127 -17.70 8.55 -10.23
CA LYS A 127 -18.20 8.72 -11.61
C LYS A 127 -17.56 9.90 -12.31
N PHE A 128 -17.39 11.00 -11.59
CA PHE A 128 -16.77 12.21 -12.11
C PHE A 128 -15.29 12.00 -12.41
N LYS A 129 -14.54 11.41 -11.47
CA LYS A 129 -13.11 11.11 -11.62
C LYS A 129 -12.85 10.10 -12.74
N ALA A 130 -13.66 9.05 -12.84
CA ALA A 130 -13.60 8.11 -13.95
C ALA A 130 -13.85 8.82 -15.29
N GLY A 131 -14.86 9.69 -15.37
CA GLY A 131 -15.15 10.49 -16.57
C GLY A 131 -13.99 11.41 -16.98
N GLN A 132 -13.35 12.07 -16.02
CA GLN A 132 -12.14 12.88 -16.26
C GLN A 132 -10.99 12.01 -16.81
N TYR A 133 -10.81 10.81 -16.26
CA TYR A 133 -9.78 9.88 -16.73
C TYR A 133 -10.07 9.35 -18.14
N VAL A 134 -11.33 9.02 -18.47
CA VAL A 134 -11.73 8.68 -19.85
C VAL A 134 -11.40 9.83 -20.81
N ALA A 135 -11.70 11.07 -20.44
CA ALA A 135 -11.37 12.24 -21.27
C ALA A 135 -9.86 12.39 -21.50
N LYS A 136 -9.05 12.18 -20.46
CA LYS A 136 -7.57 12.13 -20.55
C LYS A 136 -7.10 11.05 -21.54
N LEU A 137 -7.58 9.81 -21.39
CA LEU A 137 -7.23 8.71 -22.29
C LEU A 137 -7.59 9.01 -23.75
N LYS A 138 -8.75 9.65 -24.00
CA LYS A 138 -9.15 10.05 -25.35
C LYS A 138 -8.23 11.11 -25.92
N SER A 139 -7.91 12.14 -25.14
CA SER A 139 -7.00 13.21 -25.55
C SER A 139 -5.61 12.67 -25.93
N GLU A 140 -5.09 11.69 -25.17
CA GLU A 140 -3.78 11.07 -25.42
C GLU A 140 -3.76 10.14 -26.65
N ARG A 141 -4.94 9.66 -27.10
CA ARG A 141 -5.08 8.64 -28.16
C ARG A 141 -5.73 9.17 -29.43
N GLY A 142 -6.28 10.39 -29.40
CA GLY A 142 -6.93 11.05 -30.53
C GLY A 142 -8.24 10.38 -30.93
N ASN A 143 -8.16 9.29 -31.71
CA ASN A 143 -9.31 8.62 -32.34
C ASN A 143 -10.05 7.64 -31.41
N ALA A 144 -9.80 7.67 -30.10
CA ALA A 144 -10.45 6.76 -29.17
C ALA A 144 -11.92 7.12 -28.98
N LYS A 145 -12.78 6.11 -29.03
CA LYS A 145 -14.22 6.21 -28.75
C LYS A 145 -14.49 5.79 -27.32
N SER A 146 -15.46 6.45 -26.69
CA SER A 146 -15.90 6.14 -25.33
C SER A 146 -17.41 6.00 -25.26
N ASP A 147 -17.90 5.07 -24.45
CA ASP A 147 -19.32 4.93 -24.12
C ASP A 147 -19.50 4.66 -22.62
N VAL A 148 -20.63 5.07 -22.05
CA VAL A 148 -21.00 4.78 -20.66
C VAL A 148 -21.99 3.63 -20.67
N LEU A 149 -21.60 2.51 -20.06
CA LEU A 149 -22.41 1.30 -20.01
C LEU A 149 -23.12 1.19 -18.64
N GLY A 150 -24.40 0.84 -18.69
CA GLY A 150 -25.14 0.37 -17.50
C GLY A 150 -25.00 -1.14 -17.33
N ASP A 151 -26.03 -1.77 -16.74
CA ASP A 151 -26.03 -3.20 -16.35
C ASP A 151 -25.74 -4.18 -17.50
N ASN A 152 -25.96 -3.76 -18.75
CA ASN A 152 -25.71 -4.56 -19.95
C ASN A 152 -24.24 -4.57 -20.41
N PHE A 153 -23.27 -4.20 -19.57
CA PHE A 153 -21.86 -4.09 -19.96
C PHE A 153 -21.28 -5.42 -20.51
N GLN A 154 -21.78 -6.56 -20.03
CA GLN A 154 -21.27 -7.89 -20.37
C GLN A 154 -21.33 -8.20 -21.87
N SER A 155 -22.37 -7.73 -22.57
CA SER A 155 -22.55 -8.01 -24.00
C SER A 155 -21.74 -7.09 -24.92
N LYS A 156 -21.38 -5.89 -24.44
CA LYS A 156 -20.69 -4.86 -25.25
C LYS A 156 -19.19 -4.78 -25.02
N ALA A 157 -18.72 -5.09 -23.80
CA ALA A 157 -17.35 -4.78 -23.41
C ALA A 157 -16.32 -5.88 -23.70
N GLY A 158 -16.77 -7.10 -24.01
CA GLY A 158 -15.88 -8.22 -24.37
C GLY A 158 -14.97 -8.68 -23.22
N LEU A 159 -15.37 -8.49 -21.97
CA LEU A 159 -14.62 -8.97 -20.81
C LEU A 159 -14.70 -10.50 -20.71
N PRO A 160 -13.57 -11.21 -20.52
CA PRO A 160 -13.57 -12.64 -20.28
C PRO A 160 -14.06 -12.96 -18.86
N SER A 161 -14.38 -14.24 -18.62
CA SER A 161 -14.49 -14.77 -17.25
C SER A 161 -13.09 -15.02 -16.68
N GLY A 162 -12.89 -14.81 -15.39
CA GLY A 162 -11.60 -14.98 -14.73
C GLY A 162 -11.69 -15.05 -13.20
N LYS A 163 -10.53 -15.11 -12.55
CA LYS A 163 -10.42 -15.03 -11.10
C LYS A 163 -10.08 -13.60 -10.69
N VAL A 164 -10.78 -13.11 -9.69
CA VAL A 164 -10.49 -11.82 -9.03
C VAL A 164 -9.37 -12.05 -8.01
N ASP A 165 -8.52 -11.05 -7.82
CA ASP A 165 -7.56 -11.05 -6.73
C ASP A 165 -8.33 -10.92 -5.41
N SER A 166 -8.13 -11.85 -4.46
CA SER A 166 -8.73 -11.76 -3.13
C SER A 166 -8.08 -10.63 -2.35
N GLU A 167 -8.88 -9.70 -1.82
CA GLU A 167 -8.41 -8.76 -0.81
C GLU A 167 -8.04 -9.54 0.47
N GLU A 168 -6.91 -9.19 1.10
CA GLU A 168 -6.56 -9.81 2.37
C GLU A 168 -7.47 -9.26 3.46
N PRO A 169 -8.09 -10.13 4.29
CA PRO A 169 -8.98 -9.68 5.35
C PRO A 169 -8.21 -8.84 6.37
N VAL A 170 -8.79 -7.70 6.75
CA VAL A 170 -8.32 -6.88 7.86
C VAL A 170 -8.70 -7.59 9.16
N ASP A 171 -7.75 -7.81 10.07
CA ASP A 171 -8.02 -8.40 11.39
C ASP A 171 -8.60 -7.33 12.31
N ASP A 172 -9.88 -6.99 12.13
CA ASP A 172 -10.56 -5.96 12.94
C ASP A 172 -10.68 -6.32 14.43
N ASP A 173 -10.49 -7.60 14.78
CA ASP A 173 -10.51 -8.09 16.17
C ASP A 173 -9.12 -8.07 16.84
N PHE A 174 -8.09 -7.51 16.19
CA PHE A 174 -6.74 -7.48 16.76
C PHE A 174 -6.64 -6.50 17.94
N GLU A 175 -6.19 -7.00 19.09
CA GLU A 175 -5.86 -6.17 20.25
C GLU A 175 -4.45 -5.59 20.10
N PRO A 176 -4.26 -4.25 20.18
CA PRO A 176 -2.95 -3.64 20.07
C PRO A 176 -1.93 -4.16 21.10
N THR A 177 -0.69 -4.37 20.68
CA THR A 177 0.38 -4.91 21.54
C THR A 177 1.68 -4.12 21.44
N ILE A 178 2.51 -4.21 22.48
CA ILE A 178 3.86 -3.63 22.50
C ILE A 178 4.86 -4.71 22.88
N LYS A 179 5.86 -4.91 22.02
CA LYS A 179 7.02 -5.79 22.27
C LYS A 179 8.26 -4.95 22.53
N LYS A 180 9.08 -5.34 23.52
CA LYS A 180 10.40 -4.75 23.78
C LYS A 180 11.47 -5.56 23.05
N LEU A 181 12.29 -4.90 22.24
CA LEU A 181 13.51 -5.47 21.67
C LEU A 181 14.69 -5.03 22.54
N SER A 182 15.34 -5.99 23.18
CA SER A 182 16.44 -5.73 24.11
C SER A 182 17.55 -6.76 23.97
N ASP A 183 18.79 -6.34 24.21
CA ASP A 183 19.96 -7.22 24.33
C ASP A 183 20.45 -7.45 25.78
N GLU A 184 19.72 -6.97 26.79
CA GLU A 184 20.05 -7.10 28.22
C GLU A 184 20.31 -8.56 28.66
N ALA A 185 19.69 -9.54 28.01
CA ALA A 185 19.88 -10.97 28.25
C ALA A 185 21.17 -11.55 27.60
N GLY A 186 22.06 -10.70 27.10
CA GLY A 186 23.28 -11.07 26.37
C GLY A 186 23.05 -11.43 24.89
N HIS A 187 21.81 -11.34 24.42
CA HIS A 187 21.42 -11.53 23.02
C HIS A 187 20.12 -10.78 22.73
N LEU A 188 19.94 -10.35 21.48
CA LEU A 188 18.75 -9.62 21.06
C LEU A 188 17.50 -10.50 21.04
N GLN A 189 16.46 -10.07 21.73
CA GLN A 189 15.17 -10.76 21.78
C GLN A 189 13.99 -9.79 21.86
N LEU A 190 12.85 -10.21 21.30
CA LEU A 190 11.56 -9.56 21.52
C LEU A 190 10.85 -10.20 22.71
N SER A 191 10.38 -9.39 23.65
CA SER A 191 9.58 -9.82 24.80
C SER A 191 8.32 -9.00 24.97
N ASP A 192 7.32 -9.57 25.64
CA ASP A 192 6.10 -8.84 26.03
C ASP A 192 6.40 -7.72 27.04
N THR A 193 5.57 -6.68 27.01
CA THR A 193 5.59 -5.58 27.97
C THR A 193 4.42 -5.69 28.95
N SER A 194 4.43 -4.90 30.02
CA SER A 194 3.41 -4.93 31.07
C SER A 194 2.02 -4.38 30.66
N GLY A 195 1.84 -3.99 29.40
CA GLY A 195 0.59 -3.46 28.87
C GLY A 195 0.78 -2.48 27.73
N PHE A 196 -0.34 -2.00 27.19
CA PHE A 196 -0.36 -1.04 26.08
C PHE A 196 -0.42 0.40 26.62
N SER A 197 0.75 1.02 26.84
CA SER A 197 0.83 2.41 27.33
C SER A 197 2.14 3.06 26.92
N LYS A 198 2.11 4.35 26.55
CA LYS A 198 3.31 5.12 26.19
C LYS A 198 4.39 5.11 27.29
N ASN A 199 3.98 4.95 28.56
CA ASN A 199 4.88 4.91 29.71
C ASN A 199 5.79 3.66 29.74
N VAL A 200 5.46 2.60 29.00
CA VAL A 200 6.31 1.40 28.93
C VAL A 200 7.54 1.60 28.03
N LEU A 201 7.51 2.61 27.15
CA LEU A 201 8.59 2.95 26.25
C LEU A 201 9.73 3.60 27.03
N LYS A 202 10.86 2.90 27.17
CA LYS A 202 12.02 3.35 27.93
C LYS A 202 13.17 3.69 26.99
N SER A 203 13.85 4.80 27.25
CA SER A 203 14.97 5.27 26.42
C SER A 203 16.08 4.24 26.21
N ALA A 204 16.19 3.23 27.06
CA ALA A 204 17.24 2.20 27.01
C ALA A 204 17.04 1.11 25.95
N ASP A 205 15.85 0.96 25.37
CA ASP A 205 15.52 -0.15 24.47
C ASP A 205 14.76 0.34 23.22
N VAL A 206 14.52 -0.58 22.29
CA VAL A 206 13.62 -0.41 21.14
C VAL A 206 12.29 -1.09 21.39
N PHE A 207 11.18 -0.54 20.89
CA PHE A 207 9.85 -1.09 21.08
C PHE A 207 9.10 -1.21 19.75
N VAL A 208 8.44 -2.34 19.54
CA VAL A 208 7.55 -2.61 18.40
C VAL A 208 6.12 -2.47 18.90
N VAL A 209 5.42 -1.44 18.43
CA VAL A 209 4.02 -1.13 18.76
C VAL A 209 3.16 -1.53 17.58
N ASP A 210 2.35 -2.57 17.75
CA ASP A 210 1.49 -3.12 16.72
C ASP A 210 0.02 -2.81 17.04
N THR A 211 -0.69 -2.21 16.09
CA THR A 211 -2.10 -1.85 16.21
C THR A 211 -3.02 -2.72 15.35
N GLY A 212 -2.48 -3.70 14.62
CA GLY A 212 -3.22 -4.48 13.62
C GLY A 212 -3.42 -3.76 12.28
N LYS A 213 -3.41 -2.42 12.29
CA LYS A 213 -3.58 -1.57 11.10
C LYS A 213 -2.30 -0.84 10.69
N ALA A 214 -1.41 -0.57 11.65
CA ALA A 214 -0.09 0.01 11.46
C ALA A 214 0.87 -0.53 12.53
N CYS A 215 2.16 -0.57 12.19
CA CYS A 215 3.23 -0.96 13.11
C CYS A 215 4.22 0.18 13.28
N PHE A 216 4.63 0.45 14.52
CA PHE A 216 5.60 1.49 14.84
C PHE A 216 6.80 0.88 15.54
N ILE A 217 7.99 1.32 15.14
CA ILE A 217 9.25 0.99 15.79
C ILE A 217 9.69 2.25 16.52
N TRP A 218 9.52 2.27 17.84
CA TRP A 218 9.99 3.36 18.67
C TRP A 218 11.41 3.07 19.15
N VAL A 219 12.34 3.98 18.89
CA VAL A 219 13.76 3.81 19.17
C VAL A 219 14.18 4.71 20.32
N GLY A 220 14.54 4.11 21.46
CA GLY A 220 15.07 4.83 22.61
C GLY A 220 16.40 5.51 22.32
N SER A 221 16.59 6.72 22.86
CA SER A 221 17.81 7.51 22.69
C SER A 221 19.08 6.85 23.27
N LYS A 222 18.91 5.88 24.18
CA LYS A 222 19.96 5.10 24.83
C LYS A 222 19.95 3.62 24.42
N ALA A 223 19.14 3.24 23.44
CA ALA A 223 19.13 1.88 22.88
C ALA A 223 20.53 1.46 22.42
N SER A 224 20.77 0.15 22.35
CA SER A 224 22.04 -0.35 21.86
C SER A 224 22.17 -0.14 20.34
N VAL A 225 23.41 -0.15 19.82
CA VAL A 225 23.63 -0.08 18.36
C VAL A 225 23.01 -1.29 17.66
N ASP A 226 23.05 -2.46 18.30
CA ASP A 226 22.52 -3.69 17.73
C ASP A 226 20.99 -3.69 17.75
N GLU A 227 20.35 -3.22 18.82
CA GLU A 227 18.89 -3.01 18.88
C GLU A 227 18.42 -2.07 17.77
N ARG A 228 19.05 -0.89 17.63
CA ARG A 228 18.73 0.07 16.58
C ARG A 228 18.84 -0.54 15.19
N ARG A 229 19.97 -1.18 14.90
CA ARG A 229 20.30 -1.72 13.58
C ARG A 229 19.38 -2.88 13.19
N LYS A 230 18.98 -3.73 14.14
CA LYS A 230 18.15 -4.92 13.88
C LYS A 230 16.66 -4.70 14.14
N SER A 231 16.27 -3.53 14.66
CA SER A 231 14.88 -3.20 15.00
C SER A 231 13.88 -3.53 13.90
N PHE A 232 14.18 -3.07 12.68
CA PHE A 232 13.33 -3.28 11.51
C PHE A 232 13.23 -4.76 11.11
N GLU A 233 14.34 -5.50 11.16
CA GLU A 233 14.36 -6.94 10.87
C GLU A 233 13.49 -7.71 11.88
N TYR A 234 13.63 -7.41 13.17
CA TYR A 234 12.84 -8.05 14.22
C TYR A 234 11.35 -7.70 14.12
N ALA A 235 11.02 -6.44 13.84
CA ALA A 235 9.64 -6.01 13.60
C ALA A 235 9.04 -6.70 12.36
N HIS A 236 9.80 -6.79 11.26
CA HIS A 236 9.37 -7.49 10.06
C HIS A 236 9.13 -8.99 10.32
N ASN A 237 10.07 -9.66 10.97
CA ASN A 237 9.95 -11.07 11.33
C ASN A 237 8.82 -11.35 12.33
N TYR A 238 8.48 -10.37 13.19
CA TYR A 238 7.31 -10.42 14.05
C TYR A 238 6.02 -10.32 13.21
N LEU A 239 5.91 -9.31 12.34
CA LEU A 239 4.74 -9.10 11.48
C LEU A 239 4.45 -10.29 10.56
N LEU A 240 5.48 -10.95 10.02
CA LEU A 240 5.33 -12.17 9.21
C LEU A 240 4.62 -13.33 9.93
N LYS A 241 4.53 -13.29 11.27
CA LYS A 241 3.85 -14.29 12.10
C LYS A 241 2.42 -13.88 12.47
N THR A 242 2.00 -12.67 12.10
CA THR A 242 0.65 -12.13 12.36
C THR A 242 -0.27 -12.37 11.17
N LYS A 243 -1.54 -11.97 11.28
CA LYS A 243 -2.49 -11.98 10.15
C LYS A 243 -2.37 -10.75 9.25
N HIS A 244 -1.55 -9.77 9.63
CA HIS A 244 -1.42 -8.47 8.96
C HIS A 244 0.05 -8.13 8.63
N PRO A 245 0.78 -9.01 7.91
CA PRO A 245 2.21 -8.84 7.65
C PRO A 245 2.58 -7.65 6.76
N LEU A 246 1.58 -7.07 6.06
CA LEU A 246 1.75 -6.03 5.05
C LEU A 246 1.42 -4.63 5.56
N VAL A 247 1.04 -4.47 6.84
CA VAL A 247 0.78 -3.14 7.41
C VAL A 247 1.97 -2.20 7.23
N PRO A 248 1.73 -0.89 7.11
CA PRO A 248 2.80 0.09 7.03
C PRO A 248 3.61 0.08 8.32
N VAL A 249 4.92 0.32 8.19
CA VAL A 249 5.86 0.36 9.32
C VAL A 249 6.50 1.73 9.43
N THR A 250 6.38 2.37 10.59
CA THR A 250 6.92 3.71 10.85
C THR A 250 8.00 3.66 11.94
N VAL A 251 9.20 4.18 11.69
CA VAL A 251 10.30 4.24 12.66
C VAL A 251 10.36 5.63 13.27
N VAL A 252 10.23 5.71 14.60
CA VAL A 252 10.19 6.96 15.36
C VAL A 252 11.28 6.94 16.44
N ASN A 253 12.25 7.85 16.34
CA ASN A 253 13.26 8.04 17.38
C ASN A 253 12.66 8.82 18.57
N GLU A 254 13.14 8.53 19.78
CA GLU A 254 12.76 9.27 20.99
C GLU A 254 12.93 10.78 20.79
N GLY A 255 11.85 11.54 21.02
CA GLY A 255 11.82 12.99 20.84
C GLY A 255 11.42 13.47 19.43
N GLN A 256 11.32 12.57 18.44
CA GLN A 256 10.72 12.91 17.15
C GLN A 256 9.19 13.07 17.28
N LYS A 257 8.64 14.00 16.50
CA LYS A 257 7.19 14.22 16.43
C LYS A 257 6.58 13.32 15.36
N SER A 258 5.56 12.56 15.75
CA SER A 258 4.75 11.77 14.82
C SER A 258 3.31 11.74 15.31
N ALA A 259 2.42 12.45 14.62
CA ALA A 259 1.01 12.52 14.99
C ALA A 259 0.32 11.15 14.92
N GLU A 260 0.70 10.32 13.94
CA GLU A 260 0.17 8.95 13.81
C GLU A 260 0.56 8.09 14.99
N PHE A 261 1.83 8.14 15.42
CA PHE A 261 2.31 7.39 16.58
C PHE A 261 1.71 7.90 17.89
N ASP A 262 1.61 9.22 18.05
CA ASP A 262 1.05 9.82 19.26
C ASP A 262 -0.45 9.50 19.43
N ALA A 263 -1.20 9.36 18.33
CA ALA A 263 -2.62 9.01 18.34
C ALA A 263 -2.92 7.55 18.72
N VAL A 264 -1.88 6.69 18.81
CA VAL A 264 -2.03 5.28 19.21
C VAL A 264 -2.33 5.12 20.70
N PHE A 265 -1.91 6.08 21.54
CA PHE A 265 -1.99 6.02 23.00
C PHE A 265 -3.04 6.97 23.57
#